data_AF-A0A366DYT2-F1
#
_entry.id   AF-A0A366DYT2-F1
#
_cell.length_a   1.000
_cell.length_b   1.000
_cell.length_c   1.000
_cell.angle_alpha   90.00
_cell.angle_beta   90.00
_cell.angle_gamma   90.00
#
_symmetry.space_group_name_H-M   'P 1'
#
loop_
_entity.id
_entity.type
_entity.pdbx_description
1 polymer ?
#
loop_
_entity_poly.entity_id
_entity_poly.type
_entity_poly.pdbx_seq_one_letter_code
_entity_poly.pdbx_strand_id
1 'polypeptide(L)' 'MVKQNGVSDKIKSAVNKVKGEAKDQIGNATDNSKLQAEGKKDKAKGNVQEKVANKKEEDENRDNQS' A
#
# COMPACT_ATOMS: atom_id res chain seq x y z
N MET A 1 4.68 -19.13 -26.42
CA MET A 1 4.40 -19.38 -24.98
C MET A 1 2.93 -19.07 -24.73
N VAL A 2 2.20 -20.04 -24.18
CA VAL A 2 0.75 -20.26 -24.38
C VAL A 2 -0.09 -19.49 -23.35
N LYS A 3 -1.04 -18.66 -23.81
CA LYS A 3 -2.43 -18.52 -23.31
C LYS A 3 -2.71 -18.62 -21.77
N GLN A 4 -1.84 -18.14 -20.89
CA GLN A 4 -2.12 -18.14 -19.43
C GLN A 4 -2.75 -16.85 -18.89
N ASN A 5 -2.76 -15.76 -19.66
CA ASN A 5 -3.07 -14.45 -19.08
C ASN A 5 -4.58 -14.25 -18.81
N GLY A 6 -5.49 -14.74 -19.67
CA GLY A 6 -6.93 -14.46 -19.51
C GLY A 6 -7.63 -15.13 -18.33
N VAL A 7 -7.25 -16.37 -17.99
CA VAL A 7 -7.87 -17.13 -16.88
C VAL A 7 -7.16 -16.81 -15.57
N SER A 8 -5.83 -16.68 -15.57
CA SER A 8 -5.09 -16.24 -14.38
C SER A 8 -5.46 -14.82 -13.99
N ASP A 9 -5.70 -13.89 -14.92
CA ASP A 9 -6.14 -12.53 -14.56
C ASP A 9 -7.56 -12.52 -14.02
N LYS A 10 -8.49 -13.30 -14.60
CA LYS A 10 -9.85 -13.45 -14.04
C LYS A 10 -9.85 -14.06 -12.64
N ILE A 11 -9.03 -15.10 -12.41
CA ILE A 11 -8.87 -15.72 -11.09
C ILE A 11 -8.21 -14.77 -10.10
N LYS A 12 -7.14 -14.05 -10.49
CA LYS A 12 -6.52 -13.04 -9.64
C LYS A 12 -7.48 -11.91 -9.29
N SER A 13 -8.33 -11.47 -10.22
CA SER A 13 -9.35 -10.46 -9.94
C SER A 13 -10.43 -10.98 -8.99
N ALA A 14 -10.88 -12.22 -9.15
CA ALA A 14 -11.85 -12.84 -8.25
C ALA A 14 -11.27 -13.02 -6.83
N VAL A 15 -10.04 -13.51 -6.72
CA VAL A 15 -9.32 -13.67 -5.45
C VAL A 15 -9.09 -12.31 -4.78
N ASN A 16 -8.73 -11.27 -5.54
CA ASN A 16 -8.58 -9.92 -5.00
C ASN A 16 -9.91 -9.31 -4.54
N LYS A 17 -11.02 -9.56 -5.27
CA LYS A 17 -12.36 -9.16 -4.83
C LYS A 17 -12.74 -9.82 -3.51
N VAL A 18 -12.63 -11.14 -3.42
CA VAL A 18 -12.93 -11.90 -2.21
C VAL A 18 -12.05 -11.46 -1.03
N LYS A 19 -10.75 -11.27 -1.28
CA LYS A 19 -9.81 -10.77 -0.26
C LYS A 19 -10.13 -9.33 0.17
N GLY A 20 -10.62 -8.51 -0.76
CA GLY A 20 -11.10 -7.15 -0.50
C GLY A 20 -12.34 -7.15 0.38
N GLU A 21 -13.38 -7.91 -0.01
CA GLU A 21 -14.62 -8.04 0.77
C GLU A 21 -14.37 -8.64 2.16
N ALA A 22 -13.47 -9.62 2.27
CA ALA A 22 -13.08 -10.18 3.57
C ALA A 22 -12.34 -9.15 4.43
N LYS A 23 -11.41 -8.36 3.85
CA LYS A 23 -10.73 -7.28 4.58
C LYS A 23 -11.67 -6.15 4.96
N ASP A 24 -12.65 -5.83 4.14
CA ASP A 24 -13.67 -4.82 4.44
C ASP A 24 -14.61 -5.31 5.53
N GLN A 25 -15.07 -6.57 5.48
CA GLN A 25 -15.88 -7.15 6.54
C GLN A 25 -15.09 -7.26 7.84
N ILE A 26 -13.85 -7.77 7.82
CA ILE A 26 -13.01 -7.85 9.02
C ILE A 26 -12.67 -6.45 9.53
N GLY A 27 -12.40 -5.50 8.63
CA GLY A 27 -12.08 -4.11 8.97
C GLY A 27 -13.25 -3.37 9.61
N ASN A 28 -14.46 -3.55 9.08
CA ASN A 28 -15.69 -2.98 9.65
C ASN A 28 -16.14 -3.74 10.91
N ALA A 29 -16.10 -5.07 10.91
CA ALA A 29 -16.56 -5.89 12.04
C ALA A 29 -15.60 -5.86 13.24
N THR A 30 -14.32 -5.60 13.01
CA THR A 30 -13.37 -5.38 14.11
C THR A 30 -13.66 -4.05 14.82
N ASP A 31 -14.43 -3.14 14.20
CA ASP A 31 -14.94 -1.85 14.73
C ASP A 31 -13.93 -1.07 15.59
N ASN A 32 -12.65 -1.30 15.31
CA ASN A 32 -11.58 -0.81 16.14
C ASN A 32 -11.17 0.51 15.52
N SER A 33 -12.03 1.50 15.77
CA SER A 33 -11.81 2.90 15.44
C SER A 33 -10.41 3.36 15.85
N LYS A 34 -9.84 2.75 16.90
CA LYS A 34 -8.46 2.94 17.35
C LYS A 34 -7.44 2.40 16.34
N LEU A 35 -7.57 1.16 15.87
CA LEU A 35 -6.72 0.57 14.81
C LEU A 35 -6.84 1.33 13.47
N GLN A 36 -8.04 1.76 13.08
CA GLN A 36 -8.21 2.61 11.89
C GLN A 36 -7.52 3.97 12.06
N ALA A 37 -7.66 4.59 13.23
CA ALA A 37 -7.04 5.87 13.53
C ALA A 37 -5.51 5.76 13.60
N GLU A 38 -4.99 4.70 14.23
CA GLU A 38 -3.55 4.40 14.26
C GLU A 38 -3.03 4.12 12.84
N GLY A 39 -3.71 3.30 12.04
CA GLY A 39 -3.32 3.04 10.66
C GLY A 39 -3.33 4.29 9.77
N LYS A 40 -4.29 5.20 9.96
CA LYS A 40 -4.32 6.50 9.27
C LYS A 40 -3.18 7.42 9.73
N LYS A 41 -2.90 7.47 11.04
CA LYS A 41 -1.76 8.23 11.59
C LYS A 41 -0.43 7.69 11.08
N ASP A 42 -0.23 6.39 11.06
CA ASP A 42 1.00 5.76 10.58
C ASP A 42 1.19 5.98 9.08
N LYS A 43 0.13 5.88 8.27
CA LYS A 43 0.20 6.25 6.84
C LYS A 43 0.62 7.70 6.65
N ALA A 44 0.03 8.63 7.39
CA ALA A 44 0.39 10.04 7.29
C ALA A 44 1.85 10.27 7.69
N LYS A 45 2.32 9.63 8.76
CA LYS A 45 3.70 9.70 9.23
C LYS A 45 4.68 9.11 8.20
N GLY A 46 4.35 7.97 7.62
CA GLY A 46 5.11 7.31 6.56
C GLY A 46 5.23 8.17 5.31
N ASN A 47 4.13 8.75 4.82
CA ASN A 47 4.17 9.65 3.66
C ASN A 47 5.01 10.91 3.91
N VAL A 48 4.99 11.45 5.13
CA VAL A 48 5.85 12.60 5.49
C VAL A 48 7.31 12.17 5.53
N GLN A 49 7.62 11.03 6.14
CA GLN A 49 8.98 10.48 6.15
C GLN A 49 9.49 10.19 4.74
N GLU A 50 8.69 9.59 3.87
CA GLU A 50 9.07 9.29 2.49
C GLU A 50 9.35 10.56 1.69
N LYS A 51 8.53 11.61 1.85
CA LYS A 51 8.80 12.91 1.21
C LYS A 51 10.08 13.57 1.72
N VAL A 52 10.32 13.52 3.03
CA VAL A 52 11.55 14.08 3.62
C VAL A 52 12.76 13.25 3.21
N ALA A 53 12.64 11.93 3.17
CA ALA A 53 13.70 11.00 2.75
C ALA A 53 14.03 11.20 1.27
N ASN A 54 13.05 11.20 0.37
CA ASN A 54 13.27 11.49 -1.06
C ASN A 54 13.93 12.86 -1.27
N LYS A 55 13.52 13.87 -0.50
CA LYS A 55 14.10 15.22 -0.60
C LYS A 55 15.53 15.28 -0.07
N LYS A 56 15.82 14.49 0.97
CA LYS A 56 17.16 14.34 1.51
C LYS A 56 18.05 13.50 0.60
N GLU A 57 17.54 12.47 -0.07
CA GLU A 57 18.23 11.73 -1.13
C GLU A 57 18.49 12.63 -2.35
N GLU A 58 17.54 13.49 -2.74
CA GLU A 58 17.75 14.46 -3.83
C GLU A 58 18.81 15.52 -3.50
N ASP A 59 18.95 15.92 -2.22
CA ASP A 59 20.03 16.81 -1.77
C ASP A 59 21.37 16.06 -1.59
N GLU A 60 21.36 14.86 -1.00
CA GLU A 60 22.58 14.02 -0.84
C GLU A 60 23.15 13.56 -2.19
N ASN A 61 22.32 13.39 -3.23
CA ASN A 61 22.79 13.00 -4.57
C ASN A 61 23.46 14.15 -5.36
N ARG A 62 23.48 15.39 -4.83
CA ARG A 62 24.26 16.51 -5.43
C ARG A 62 25.68 16.62 -4.89
N ASP A 63 25.96 16.09 -3.70
CA ASP A 63 27.30 16.19 -3.08
C ASP A 63 28.26 15.09 -3.53
N ASN A 64 27.83 14.12 -4.34
CA ASN A 64 28.69 13.06 -4.90
C ASN A 64 29.04 13.25 -6.40
N GLN A 65 28.81 14.45 -6.95
CA GLN A 65 29.20 14.81 -8.34
C GLN A 65 30.06 16.08 -8.47
N SER A 66 30.59 16.65 -7.37
CA SER A 66 31.56 17.76 -7.45
C SER A 66 32.99 17.31 -7.13
#